data_AF-A0A1F9RDQ3-F1
#
_entry.id   AF-A0A1F9RDQ3-F1
#
_cell.length_a   1.000
_cell.length_b   1.000
_cell.length_c   1.000
_cell.angle_alpha   90.00
_cell.angle_beta   90.00
_cell.angle_gamma   90.00
#
_symmetry.space_group_name_H-M   'P 1'
#
loop_
_entity.id
_entity.type
_entity.pdbx_description
1 polymer ?
#
loop_
_entity_poly.entity_id
_entity_poly.type
_entity_poly.pdbx_seq_one_letter_code
_entity_poly.pdbx_strand_id
1 'polypeptide(L)'
;MAGLSKPLPAEDRLVLLPKNPGRFFIFWQLSGGRAEAFRSGAFAPEAELRLTYSDDKTHASSHRVSWQQAGAYLTVPAQGRVYEASLHAQRGGAWEKLLESNQAAAPSAAGMAEERAYASLEFHKRSQP
;
A
#
# COMPACT_ATOMS: atom_id res chain seq x y z
N MET A 1 -34.00 -7.79 1.05
CA MET A 1 -32.62 -8.15 1.44
C MET A 1 -31.90 -6.89 1.90
N ALA A 2 -31.85 -6.62 3.20
CA ALA A 2 -31.13 -5.48 3.74
C ALA A 2 -29.67 -5.90 3.96
N GLY A 3 -28.79 -5.54 3.02
CA GLY A 3 -27.36 -5.66 3.23
C GLY A 3 -26.97 -4.75 4.38
N LEU A 4 -26.40 -5.32 5.45
CA LEU A 4 -25.85 -4.59 6.60
C LEU A 4 -25.00 -3.42 6.09
N SER A 5 -25.55 -2.22 6.16
CA SER A 5 -24.84 -0.99 5.83
C SER A 5 -23.73 -0.84 6.86
N LYS A 6 -22.53 -1.33 6.54
CA LYS A 6 -21.34 -1.07 7.34
C LYS A 6 -21.24 0.45 7.51
N PRO A 7 -21.25 0.96 8.75
CA PRO A 7 -21.13 2.39 8.96
C PRO A 7 -19.84 2.88 8.32
N LEU A 8 -19.94 3.96 7.55
CA LEU A 8 -18.77 4.60 6.98
C LEU A 8 -17.90 5.10 8.13
N PRO A 9 -16.57 5.00 8.00
CA PRO A 9 -15.65 5.49 9.01
C PRO A 9 -15.80 6.99 9.22
N ALA A 10 -15.54 7.43 10.46
CA ALA A 10 -15.55 8.84 10.81
C ALA A 10 -14.39 9.60 10.15
N GLU A 11 -13.25 8.94 9.93
CA GLU A 11 -12.01 9.56 9.49
C GLU A 11 -11.41 8.87 8.26
N ASP A 12 -10.71 9.66 7.46
CA ASP A 12 -9.88 9.12 6.38
C ASP A 12 -8.57 8.54 6.95
N ARG A 13 -8.07 7.47 6.35
CA ARG A 13 -6.81 6.83 6.76
C ARG A 13 -6.10 6.24 5.55
N LEU A 14 -4.77 6.40 5.50
CA LEU A 14 -3.88 5.70 4.58
C LEU A 14 -2.73 5.12 5.39
N VAL A 15 -2.45 3.82 5.21
CA VAL A 15 -1.38 3.11 5.93
C VAL A 15 -0.54 2.34 4.93
N LEU A 16 0.78 2.45 5.09
CA LEU A 16 1.78 1.73 4.32
C LEU A 16 2.43 0.69 5.23
N LEU A 17 2.26 -0.59 4.89
CA LEU A 17 2.81 -1.71 5.65
C LEU A 17 3.83 -2.48 4.80
N PRO A 18 5.06 -2.68 5.27
CA PRO A 18 5.99 -3.60 4.63
C PRO A 18 5.45 -5.03 4.72
N LYS A 19 5.52 -5.77 3.62
CA LYS A 19 5.18 -7.20 3.55
C LYS A 19 6.39 -8.01 3.07
N ASN A 20 6.37 -9.31 3.40
CA ASN A 20 7.40 -10.30 3.03
C ASN A 20 7.85 -10.14 1.56
N PRO A 21 9.14 -10.39 1.28
CA PRO A 21 10.04 -9.39 0.70
C PRO A 21 9.60 -8.87 -0.67
N GLY A 22 9.79 -7.57 -0.87
CA GLY A 22 9.58 -6.91 -2.16
C GLY A 22 8.18 -6.36 -2.40
N ARG A 23 7.30 -6.36 -1.40
CA ARG A 23 5.96 -5.76 -1.52
C ARG A 23 5.62 -4.85 -0.35
N PHE A 24 4.91 -3.78 -0.66
CA PHE A 24 4.12 -3.03 0.29
C PHE A 24 2.66 -3.45 0.19
N PHE A 25 1.99 -3.52 1.33
CA PHE A 25 0.55 -3.45 1.39
C PHE A 25 0.15 -2.03 1.76
N ILE A 26 -0.67 -1.42 0.92
CA ILE A 26 -1.25 -0.10 1.15
C ILE A 26 -2.71 -0.31 1.47
N PHE A 27 -3.15 0.21 2.61
CA PHE A 27 -4.55 0.22 3.02
C PHE A 27 -5.05 1.65 3.03
N TRP A 28 -6.22 1.90 2.45
CA TRP A 28 -6.90 3.18 2.57
C TRP A 28 -8.34 3.01 2.98
N GLN A 29 -8.82 4.02 3.67
CA GLN A 29 -10.17 4.11 4.15
C GLN A 29 -10.63 5.56 4.03
N LEU A 30 -11.77 5.77 3.38
CA LEU A 30 -12.34 7.09 3.15
C LEU A 30 -13.53 7.29 4.07
N SER A 31 -13.58 8.45 4.71
CA SER A 31 -14.71 9.01 5.44
C SER A 31 -15.96 9.06 4.57
N GLY A 32 -17.12 9.14 5.22
CA GLY A 32 -18.39 9.22 4.50
C GLY A 32 -18.45 10.38 3.50
N GLY A 33 -17.94 11.55 3.87
CA GLY A 33 -17.89 12.73 2.99
C GLY A 33 -16.99 12.52 1.77
N ARG A 34 -15.83 11.89 1.94
CA ARG A 34 -14.91 11.64 0.83
C ARG A 34 -15.40 10.53 -0.08
N ALA A 35 -15.99 9.47 0.47
CA ALA A 35 -16.68 8.45 -0.32
C ALA A 35 -17.85 9.05 -1.12
N GLU A 36 -18.61 9.98 -0.54
CA GLU A 36 -19.69 10.67 -1.24
C GLU A 36 -19.20 11.56 -2.38
N ALA A 37 -18.03 12.18 -2.26
CA ALA A 37 -17.42 12.93 -3.36
C ALA A 37 -17.10 12.04 -4.58
N PHE A 38 -16.69 10.78 -4.35
CA PHE A 38 -16.54 9.81 -5.44
C PHE A 38 -17.89 9.36 -6.01
N ARG A 39 -18.89 9.10 -5.16
CA ARG A 39 -20.23 8.63 -5.59
C ARG A 39 -21.01 9.68 -6.38
N SER A 40 -20.88 10.95 -6.00
CA SER A 40 -21.53 12.08 -6.66
C SER A 40 -20.82 12.54 -7.94
N GLY A 41 -19.65 11.98 -8.25
CA GLY A 41 -18.87 12.35 -9.44
C GLY A 41 -18.03 13.63 -9.29
N ALA A 42 -17.91 14.18 -8.07
CA ALA A 42 -16.97 15.27 -7.80
C ALA A 42 -15.51 14.82 -7.99
N PHE A 43 -15.22 13.55 -7.72
CA PHE A 43 -13.99 12.87 -8.10
C PHE A 43 -14.23 11.84 -9.20
N ALA A 44 -13.22 11.63 -10.05
CA ALA A 44 -13.21 10.53 -11.00
C ALA A 44 -13.29 9.16 -10.27
N PRO A 45 -13.84 8.11 -10.92
CA PRO A 45 -14.06 6.81 -10.29
C PRO A 45 -12.75 6.03 -10.01
N GLU A 46 -11.61 6.48 -10.52
CA GLU A 46 -10.30 5.91 -10.22
C GLU A 46 -9.47 6.84 -9.33
N ALA A 47 -8.70 6.24 -8.43
CA ALA A 47 -7.69 6.92 -7.64
C ALA A 47 -6.28 6.50 -8.08
N GLU A 48 -5.27 7.26 -7.65
CA GLU A 48 -3.87 6.94 -7.87
C GLU A 48 -3.15 6.76 -6.54
N LEU A 49 -2.46 5.63 -6.39
CA LEU A 49 -1.47 5.46 -5.35
C LEU A 49 -0.11 5.87 -5.89
N ARG A 50 0.58 6.77 -5.21
CA ARG A 50 1.95 7.16 -5.53
C ARG A 50 2.87 6.77 -4.39
N LEU A 51 3.93 6.03 -4.71
CA LEU A 51 5.06 5.81 -3.82
C LEU A 51 6.12 6.88 -4.07
N THR A 52 6.65 7.42 -2.99
CA THR A 52 7.76 8.38 -2.98
C THR A 52 8.82 7.92 -2.00
N TYR A 53 10.08 8.21 -2.30
CA TYR A 53 11.15 8.05 -1.33
C TYR A 53 11.00 9.07 -0.21
N SER A 54 11.17 8.64 1.03
CA SER A 54 10.94 9.51 2.19
C SER A 54 11.97 10.62 2.30
N ASP A 55 13.22 10.35 1.88
CA ASP A 55 14.36 11.27 2.07
C ASP A 55 14.31 12.49 1.17
N ASP A 56 13.98 12.31 -0.11
CA ASP A 56 14.02 13.37 -1.13
C ASP A 56 12.65 13.66 -1.75
N LYS A 57 11.61 12.90 -1.36
CA LYS A 57 10.25 12.94 -1.92
C LYS A 57 10.20 12.68 -3.42
N THR A 58 11.26 12.09 -3.99
CA THR A 58 11.30 11.71 -5.40
C THR A 58 10.26 10.62 -5.67
N HIS A 59 9.60 10.74 -6.82
CA HIS A 59 8.62 9.78 -7.28
C HIS A 59 9.25 8.42 -7.58
N ALA A 60 8.73 7.37 -6.96
CA ALA A 60 9.21 6.00 -7.16
C ALA A 60 8.28 5.18 -8.08
N SER A 61 6.96 5.23 -7.86
CA SER A 61 5.98 4.59 -8.74
C SER A 61 4.56 5.11 -8.54
N SER A 62 3.70 4.95 -9.56
CA SER A 62 2.27 5.27 -9.54
C SER A 62 1.42 4.07 -9.96
N HIS A 63 0.26 3.87 -9.32
CA HIS A 63 -0.67 2.81 -9.66
C HIS A 63 -2.12 3.29 -9.59
N ARG A 64 -2.87 3.06 -10.67
CA ARG A 64 -4.33 3.27 -10.70
C ARG A 64 -5.02 2.20 -9.86
N VAL A 65 -5.94 2.63 -9.01
CA VAL A 65 -6.74 1.74 -8.16
C VAL A 65 -8.20 2.18 -8.15
N SER A 66 -9.10 1.22 -7.93
CA SER A 66 -10.49 1.56 -7.59
C SER A 66 -10.52 2.09 -6.16
N TRP A 67 -11.14 3.25 -5.93
CA TRP A 67 -11.29 3.81 -4.58
C TRP A 67 -12.02 2.85 -3.62
N GLN A 68 -12.79 1.89 -4.15
CA GLN A 68 -13.58 0.92 -3.39
C GLN A 68 -12.77 -0.30 -2.90
N GLN A 69 -11.57 -0.57 -3.44
CA GLN A 69 -10.80 -1.77 -3.10
C GLN A 69 -10.25 -1.78 -1.67
N ALA A 70 -10.21 -0.64 -0.98
CA ALA A 70 -9.69 -0.42 0.39
C ALA A 70 -8.22 -0.83 0.63
N GLY A 71 -7.56 -1.48 -0.32
CA GLY A 71 -6.15 -1.81 -0.23
C GLY A 71 -5.57 -2.35 -1.54
N ALA A 72 -4.24 -2.30 -1.66
CA ALA A 72 -3.49 -2.79 -2.81
C ALA A 72 -2.11 -3.28 -2.38
N TYR A 73 -1.56 -4.22 -3.16
CA TYR A 73 -0.17 -4.63 -3.03
C TYR A 73 0.65 -3.98 -4.12
N LEU A 74 1.69 -3.25 -3.75
CA LEU A 74 2.64 -2.64 -4.68
C LEU A 74 4.01 -3.29 -4.54
N THR A 75 4.70 -3.44 -5.66
CA THR A 75 6.09 -3.91 -5.66
C THR A 75 6.99 -2.78 -5.17
N VAL A 76 7.95 -3.11 -4.33
CA VAL A 76 8.98 -2.18 -3.87
C VAL A 76 9.92 -1.84 -5.03
N PRO A 77 10.06 -0.57 -5.44
CA PRO A 77 10.96 -0.20 -6.55
C PRO A 77 12.45 -0.45 -6.25
N ALA A 78 12.87 -0.17 -5.01
CA ALA A 78 14.23 -0.38 -4.51
C ALA A 78 14.23 -0.80 -3.03
N GLN A 79 14.97 -1.85 -2.69
CA GLN A 79 15.09 -2.36 -1.32
C GLN A 79 15.98 -1.45 -0.45
N GLY A 80 15.82 -1.55 0.88
CA GLY A 80 16.64 -0.78 1.84
C GLY A 80 16.34 0.72 1.86
N ARG A 81 15.29 1.17 1.17
CA ARG A 81 14.83 2.56 1.14
C ARG A 81 13.58 2.72 2.01
N VAL A 82 13.37 3.93 2.53
CA VAL A 82 12.14 4.30 3.25
C VAL A 82 11.19 4.97 2.26
N TYR A 83 9.93 4.56 2.29
CA TYR A 83 8.89 5.05 1.40
C TYR A 83 7.74 5.68 2.18
N GLU A 84 7.01 6.53 1.47
CA GLU A 84 5.71 7.05 1.86
C GLU A 84 4.75 6.87 0.67
N ALA A 85 3.49 6.57 0.95
CA ALA A 85 2.44 6.47 -0.04
C ALA A 85 1.51 7.68 0.05
N SER A 86 1.03 8.16 -1.09
CA SER A 86 -0.06 9.12 -1.16
C SER A 86 -1.18 8.62 -2.07
N LEU A 87 -2.42 8.89 -1.68
CA LEU A 87 -3.62 8.60 -2.46
C LEU A 87 -4.09 9.90 -3.12
N HIS A 88 -4.26 9.87 -4.43
CA HIS A 88 -4.72 11.01 -5.23
C HIS A 88 -6.03 10.69 -5.92
N ALA A 89 -6.84 11.72 -6.15
CA ALA A 89 -8.04 11.63 -6.96
C ALA A 89 -8.03 12.71 -8.04
N GLN A 90 -8.75 12.48 -9.13
CA GLN A 90 -8.90 13.49 -10.17
C GLN A 90 -10.17 14.31 -9.93
N ARG A 91 -10.04 15.64 -9.93
CA ARG A 91 -11.16 16.59 -9.92
C ARG A 91 -10.93 17.64 -11.00
N GLY A 92 -11.91 17.84 -11.88
CA GLY A 92 -11.80 18.81 -12.96
C GLY A 92 -10.58 18.60 -13.88
N GLY A 93 -10.16 17.35 -14.09
CA GLY A 93 -9.00 17.00 -14.91
C GLY A 93 -7.65 17.03 -14.19
N ALA A 94 -7.55 17.58 -12.98
CA ALA A 94 -6.31 17.66 -12.22
C ALA A 94 -6.26 16.60 -11.11
N TRP A 95 -5.06 16.06 -10.85
CA TRP A 95 -4.80 15.16 -9.73
C TRP A 95 -4.54 15.97 -8.46
N GLU A 96 -5.26 15.64 -7.38
CA GLU A 96 -5.05 16.21 -6.06
C GLU A 96 -4.77 15.13 -5.01
N LYS A 97 -3.87 15.43 -4.08
CA LYS A 97 -3.54 14.54 -2.95
C LYS A 97 -4.66 14.56 -1.93
N LEU A 98 -5.24 13.40 -1.65
CA LEU A 98 -6.28 13.22 -0.63
C LEU A 98 -5.69 12.78 0.71
N LEU A 99 -4.77 11.82 0.67
CA LEU A 99 -4.19 11.20 1.86
C LEU A 99 -2.70 10.93 1.69
N GLU A 100 -2.01 10.83 2.82
CA GLU A 100 -0.60 10.48 2.94
C GLU A 100 -0.46 9.44 4.05
N SER A 101 0.45 8.48 3.88
CA SER A 101 0.65 7.39 4.81
C SER A 101 1.70 7.69 5.85
N ASN A 102 1.87 6.77 6.81
CA ASN A 102 3.12 6.65 7.54
C ASN A 102 4.29 6.32 6.61
N GLN A 103 5.52 6.52 7.12
CA GLN A 103 6.73 6.03 6.47
C GLN A 103 6.92 4.53 6.74
N ALA A 104 7.46 3.80 5.76
CA ALA A 104 7.79 2.39 5.90
C ALA A 104 9.09 2.04 5.17
N ALA A 105 9.97 1.31 5.86
CA ALA A 105 11.18 0.77 5.26
C ALA A 105 10.86 -0.46 4.40
N ALA A 106 11.39 -0.48 3.18
CA ALA A 106 11.46 -1.68 2.38
C ALA A 106 12.55 -2.60 2.95
N PRO A 107 12.25 -3.87 3.28
CA PRO A 107 13.25 -4.78 3.82
C PRO A 107 14.41 -4.97 2.84
N SER A 108 15.65 -4.87 3.34
CA SER A 108 16.87 -5.19 2.60
C SER A 108 17.00 -6.70 2.41
N ALA A 109 17.42 -7.17 1.22
CA ALA A 109 17.67 -8.59 0.99
C ALA A 109 18.86 -9.19 1.77
N ALA A 110 19.69 -8.37 2.42
CA ALA A 110 20.84 -8.84 3.19
C ALA A 110 20.37 -9.64 4.43
N GLY A 111 20.64 -10.95 4.43
CA GLY A 111 20.32 -11.89 5.51
C GLY A 111 19.48 -13.11 5.07
N MET A 112 18.67 -13.00 4.01
CA MET A 112 17.68 -14.05 3.69
C MET A 112 18.14 -15.11 2.67
N ALA A 113 19.26 -14.89 1.98
CA ALA A 113 19.93 -15.98 1.26
C ALA A 113 20.55 -17.00 2.25
N GLU A 114 21.07 -16.50 3.37
CA GLU A 114 21.73 -17.31 4.40
C GLU A 114 20.70 -18.02 5.31
N GLU A 115 19.60 -17.36 5.71
CA GLU A 115 18.53 -18.00 6.50
C GLU A 115 17.78 -19.10 5.73
N ARG A 116 17.57 -18.95 4.41
CA ARG A 116 16.98 -20.02 3.59
C ARG A 116 17.92 -21.20 3.40
N ALA A 117 19.22 -20.94 3.27
CA ALA A 117 20.22 -21.99 3.19
C ALA A 117 20.30 -22.79 4.51
N TYR A 118 20.19 -22.12 5.66
CA TYR A 118 20.22 -22.78 6.96
C TYR A 118 18.96 -23.60 7.24
N ALA A 119 17.77 -23.05 6.96
CA ALA A 119 16.50 -23.75 7.18
C ALA A 119 16.34 -25.03 6.33
N SER A 120 16.95 -25.09 5.13
CA SER A 120 16.93 -26.28 4.29
C SER A 120 17.96 -27.36 4.70
N LEU A 121 19.03 -26.99 5.41
CA LEU A 121 20.05 -27.93 5.88
C LEU A 121 19.65 -28.63 7.19
N GLU A 122 18.91 -27.97 8.08
CA GLU A 122 18.53 -28.55 9.37
C GLU A 122 17.42 -29.62 9.27
N PHE A 123 16.64 -29.61 8.18
CA PHE A 123 15.59 -30.62 7.95
C PHE A 123 16.10 -31.97 7.42
N HIS A 124 17.33 -32.03 6.88
CA HIS A 124 17.86 -33.26 6.27
C HIS A 124 18.73 -34.10 7.23
N LYS A 125 18.83 -33.75 8.52
CA LYS A 125 19.65 -34.48 9.51
C LYS A 125 18.86 -35.36 10.49
N ARG A 126 17.63 -35.77 10.13
CA ARG A 126 16.86 -36.79 10.86
C ARG A 126 16.21 -37.79 9.92
N SER A 127 17.03 -38.55 9.20
CA SER A 127 16.74 -39.82 8.52
C SER A 127 18.07 -40.22 7.90
N GLN A 128 18.93 -41.04 8.48
CA GLN A 128 18.84 -42.49 8.70
C GLN A 128 20.30 -42.94 9.05
N PRO A 129 20.59 -44.12 9.60
CA PRO A 129 19.73 -45.18 10.14
C PRO A 129 19.70 -45.26 11.67
#